data_AF-A0A2V9RM34-F1
#
_entry.id   AF-A0A2V9RM34-F1
#
_cell.length_a   1.000
_cell.length_b   1.000
_cell.length_c   1.000
_cell.angle_alpha   90.00
_cell.angle_beta   90.00
_cell.angle_gamma   90.00
#
_symmetry.space_group_name_H-M   'P 1'
#
loop_
_entity.id
_entity.type
_entity.pdbx_description
1 polymer ?
#
loop_
_entity_poly.entity_id
_entity_poly.type
_entity_poly.pdbx_seq_one_letter_code
_entity_poly.pdbx_strand_id
1 'polypeptide(L)'
;MIIKRPFVLAAALLMAATIACGGGGVTPSSTLQSITVSPSDQTIASGSSQVFSARGQFSDGSSKDLTAGLSWSASRPSVAIISAGGVATGIGDGTTNISANSSGVTGSTMLIVQSGSPDPLGTVAAQSETCAPGDPSGMACYSLNVSCPKINDIHAEVKASAPSSKASGTIVFIGGGGANVFYEGYTFGTSIISAVVQHGYTAVQISFPDESLGWLTGPGGARALACRVATAFRWIYDNVHMSGAAAPFCGHGESAGSTALAFSLSHYGMAALFSMIEPAAGPPLARIDNGCLCHQPAVQGPCNASAIPQCYEADVKTIVDTTYSTSLCSQGSDNDAPTFVHDSVLSGSDTLLAFPTT
;
A
#
# COMPACT_ATOMS: atom_id res chain seq x y z
N MET A 1 36.13 -83.41 -15.84
CA MET A 1 35.62 -82.45 -14.84
C MET A 1 35.61 -81.08 -15.50
N ILE A 2 34.49 -80.38 -15.38
CA ILE A 2 34.02 -79.24 -16.19
C ILE A 2 34.94 -78.01 -16.02
N ILE A 3 35.22 -77.23 -17.09
CA ILE A 3 35.01 -75.74 -17.29
C ILE A 3 36.33 -75.15 -17.87
N LYS A 4 36.45 -74.23 -18.85
CA LYS A 4 35.60 -73.44 -19.77
C LYS A 4 36.47 -72.93 -20.94
N ARG A 5 35.84 -72.62 -22.08
CA ARG A 5 36.34 -71.90 -23.28
C ARG A 5 36.34 -70.34 -23.07
N PRO A 6 36.46 -69.49 -24.12
CA PRO A 6 37.66 -68.86 -24.69
C PRO A 6 37.53 -67.31 -24.71
N PHE A 7 38.43 -66.55 -25.37
CA PHE A 7 38.07 -65.55 -26.40
C PHE A 7 39.33 -64.87 -26.96
N VAL A 8 39.41 -64.85 -28.29
CA VAL A 8 40.55 -64.44 -29.13
C VAL A 8 40.41 -62.96 -29.48
N LEU A 9 41.50 -62.20 -29.38
CA LEU A 9 41.65 -60.83 -29.88
C LEU A 9 41.61 -60.82 -31.42
N ALA A 10 40.74 -59.99 -32.02
CA ALA A 10 40.76 -59.67 -33.44
C ALA A 10 41.32 -58.25 -33.65
N ALA A 11 42.23 -58.14 -34.61
CA ALA A 11 42.96 -56.93 -35.00
C ALA A 11 42.05 -55.88 -35.67
N ALA A 12 42.29 -54.59 -35.35
CA ALA A 12 41.68 -53.46 -36.03
C ALA A 12 42.68 -52.81 -37.00
N LEU A 13 42.26 -52.69 -38.27
CA LEU A 13 42.96 -52.02 -39.36
C LEU A 13 42.93 -50.49 -39.19
N LEU A 14 44.09 -49.85 -39.41
CA LEU A 14 44.26 -48.40 -39.54
C LEU A 14 43.55 -47.83 -40.78
N MET A 15 42.67 -46.85 -40.60
CA MET A 15 42.34 -45.85 -41.63
C MET A 15 42.82 -44.48 -41.17
N ALA A 16 43.65 -43.85 -41.99
CA ALA A 16 44.12 -42.48 -41.81
C ALA A 16 43.01 -41.50 -42.22
N ALA A 17 42.51 -40.71 -41.26
CA ALA A 17 41.66 -39.55 -41.52
C ALA A 17 42.55 -38.29 -41.53
N THR A 18 42.55 -37.58 -42.66
CA THR A 18 43.19 -36.28 -42.82
C THR A 18 42.47 -35.24 -41.97
N ILE A 19 43.21 -34.55 -41.10
CA ILE A 19 42.74 -33.40 -40.33
C ILE A 19 42.60 -32.23 -41.30
N ALA A 20 41.37 -31.93 -41.70
CA ALA A 20 41.04 -30.63 -42.28
C ALA A 20 40.91 -29.62 -41.12
N CYS A 21 41.85 -28.70 -41.00
CA CYS A 21 41.74 -27.51 -40.17
C CYS A 21 40.66 -26.60 -40.80
N GLY A 22 39.40 -26.86 -40.47
CA GLY A 22 38.29 -25.97 -40.78
C GLY A 22 38.43 -24.71 -39.94
N GLY A 23 38.65 -23.57 -40.59
CA GLY A 23 38.95 -22.29 -39.98
C GLY A 23 38.00 -21.92 -38.84
N GLY A 24 38.58 -21.36 -37.79
CA GLY A 24 37.83 -20.63 -36.78
C GLY A 24 37.03 -19.54 -37.47
N GLY A 25 35.75 -19.82 -37.73
CA GLY A 25 34.79 -18.82 -38.12
C GLY A 25 34.78 -17.78 -37.02
N VAL A 26 35.35 -16.61 -37.33
CA VAL A 26 35.19 -15.42 -36.51
C VAL A 26 33.68 -15.15 -36.54
N THR A 27 32.95 -15.56 -35.51
CA THR A 27 31.59 -15.08 -35.35
C THR A 27 31.71 -13.56 -35.27
N PRO A 28 31.07 -12.79 -36.16
CA PRO A 28 31.14 -11.34 -36.06
C PRO A 28 30.64 -10.96 -34.67
N SER A 29 31.48 -10.24 -33.92
CA SER A 29 31.11 -9.70 -32.61
C SER A 29 29.91 -8.79 -32.83
N SER A 30 28.72 -9.19 -32.35
CA SER A 30 27.54 -8.34 -32.47
C SER A 30 27.60 -7.26 -31.41
N THR A 31 27.51 -6.02 -31.87
CA THR A 31 27.59 -4.83 -31.01
C THR A 31 26.18 -4.31 -30.77
N LEU A 32 25.89 -3.94 -29.52
CA LEU A 32 24.61 -3.33 -29.16
C LEU A 32 24.52 -1.93 -29.79
N GLN A 33 23.47 -1.68 -30.57
CA GLN A 33 23.25 -0.41 -31.25
C GLN A 33 22.25 0.48 -30.52
N SER A 34 21.15 -0.09 -30.01
CA SER A 34 20.12 0.67 -29.30
C SER A 34 19.44 -0.17 -28.23
N ILE A 35 18.83 0.51 -27.26
CA ILE A 35 17.99 -0.08 -26.23
C ILE A 35 16.62 0.60 -26.32
N THR A 36 15.56 -0.19 -26.36
CA THR A 36 14.17 0.30 -26.25
C THR A 36 13.61 -0.15 -24.91
N VAL A 37 13.14 0.81 -24.11
CA VAL A 37 12.45 0.56 -22.83
C VAL A 37 10.94 0.55 -23.07
N SER A 38 10.24 -0.43 -22.50
CA SER A 38 8.79 -0.62 -22.66
C SER A 38 8.16 -1.02 -21.33
N PRO A 39 6.92 -0.59 -21.03
CA PRO A 39 6.06 0.29 -21.83
C PRO A 39 6.56 1.75 -21.83
N SER A 40 6.16 2.54 -22.83
CA SER A 40 6.56 3.94 -22.92
C SER A 40 5.56 4.89 -22.26
N ASP A 41 6.05 5.99 -21.69
CA ASP A 41 5.26 7.16 -21.24
C ASP A 41 4.10 6.78 -20.31
N GLN A 42 4.43 5.98 -19.30
CA GLN A 42 3.43 5.49 -18.35
C GLN A 42 3.06 6.56 -17.34
N THR A 43 1.82 6.47 -16.87
CA THR A 43 1.34 7.22 -15.72
C THR A 43 0.90 6.22 -14.66
N ILE A 44 1.42 6.36 -13.45
CA ILE A 44 1.07 5.53 -12.30
C ILE A 44 0.67 6.39 -11.11
N ALA A 45 -0.10 5.82 -10.20
CA ALA A 45 -0.37 6.47 -8.91
C ALA A 45 0.87 6.42 -8.01
N SER A 46 0.96 7.35 -7.07
CA SER A 46 1.98 7.30 -6.02
C SER A 46 1.84 6.00 -5.22
N GLY A 47 2.97 5.36 -4.87
CA GLY A 47 3.00 4.05 -4.21
C GLY A 47 2.79 2.84 -5.14
N SER A 48 2.20 3.01 -6.33
CA SER A 48 2.08 1.93 -7.31
C SER A 48 3.44 1.60 -7.94
N SER A 49 3.53 0.42 -8.56
CA SER A 49 4.73 -0.01 -9.29
C SER A 49 4.44 -0.28 -10.76
N GLN A 50 5.41 0.03 -11.61
CA GLN A 50 5.42 -0.25 -13.05
C GLN A 50 6.59 -1.16 -13.38
N VAL A 51 6.32 -2.30 -14.02
CA VAL A 51 7.36 -3.17 -14.55
C VAL A 51 7.77 -2.66 -15.94
N PHE A 52 9.05 -2.41 -16.12
CA PHE A 52 9.66 -2.09 -17.40
C PHE A 52 10.52 -3.25 -17.88
N SER A 53 10.52 -3.45 -19.20
CA SER A 53 11.43 -4.34 -19.92
C SER A 53 12.29 -3.53 -20.87
N ALA A 54 13.46 -4.05 -21.19
CA ALA A 54 14.39 -3.40 -22.11
C ALA A 54 14.90 -4.37 -23.16
N ARG A 55 14.71 -4.01 -24.43
CA ARG A 55 15.11 -4.81 -25.59
C ARG A 55 16.23 -4.13 -26.35
N GLY A 56 17.34 -4.84 -26.53
CA GLY A 56 18.51 -4.38 -27.27
C GLY A 56 18.47 -4.81 -28.73
N GLN A 57 18.81 -3.90 -29.65
CA GLN A 57 19.03 -4.20 -31.07
C GLN A 57 20.52 -4.26 -31.38
N PHE A 58 20.97 -5.31 -32.05
CA PHE A 58 22.39 -5.57 -32.32
C PHE A 58 22.74 -5.36 -33.80
N SER A 59 24.02 -5.14 -34.07
CA SER A 59 24.54 -4.90 -35.42
C SER A 59 24.39 -6.06 -36.40
N ASP A 60 24.11 -7.27 -35.89
CA ASP A 60 23.79 -8.46 -36.69
C ASP A 60 22.29 -8.54 -37.04
N GLY A 61 21.50 -7.53 -36.68
CA GLY A 61 20.04 -7.49 -36.85
C GLY A 61 19.27 -8.30 -35.81
N SER A 62 19.94 -8.95 -34.86
CA SER A 62 19.28 -9.67 -33.78
C SER A 62 18.74 -8.72 -32.71
N SER A 63 17.68 -9.16 -32.05
CA SER A 63 17.02 -8.45 -30.95
C SER A 63 17.02 -9.35 -29.71
N LYS A 64 17.46 -8.84 -28.56
CA LYS A 64 17.49 -9.60 -27.29
C LYS A 64 16.83 -8.82 -26.15
N ASP A 65 16.15 -9.54 -25.26
CA ASP A 65 15.75 -8.97 -23.97
C ASP A 65 16.99 -8.85 -23.08
N LEU A 66 17.21 -7.65 -22.55
CA LEU A 66 18.35 -7.31 -21.70
C LEU A 66 17.92 -6.95 -20.28
N THR A 67 16.63 -7.01 -19.95
CA THR A 67 16.03 -6.46 -18.71
C THR A 67 16.83 -6.78 -17.44
N ALA A 68 17.24 -8.03 -17.25
CA ALA A 68 17.97 -8.50 -16.06
C ALA A 68 19.50 -8.24 -16.06
N GLY A 69 20.03 -7.53 -17.07
CA GLY A 69 21.47 -7.27 -17.24
C GLY A 69 21.82 -5.81 -17.50
N LEU A 70 20.85 -4.90 -17.40
CA LEU A 70 21.06 -3.46 -17.59
C LEU A 70 21.23 -2.73 -16.26
N SER A 71 21.92 -1.60 -16.31
CA SER A 71 21.90 -0.62 -15.23
C SER A 71 20.66 0.26 -15.38
N TRP A 72 19.70 0.10 -14.46
CA TRP A 72 18.47 0.89 -14.40
C TRP A 72 18.66 2.13 -13.52
N SER A 73 18.06 3.25 -13.91
CA SER A 73 18.06 4.49 -13.12
C SER A 73 16.82 5.34 -13.37
N ALA A 74 16.47 6.16 -12.38
CA ALA A 74 15.44 7.17 -12.48
C ALA A 74 16.07 8.56 -12.33
N SER A 75 15.72 9.51 -13.19
CA SER A 75 16.30 10.87 -13.14
C SER A 75 15.93 11.66 -11.88
N ARG A 76 14.79 11.35 -11.25
CA ARG A 76 14.29 12.00 -10.03
C ARG A 76 13.83 10.94 -9.02
N PRO A 77 14.72 10.47 -8.13
CA PRO A 77 14.38 9.49 -7.09
C PRO A 77 13.28 9.94 -6.12
N SER A 78 13.06 11.26 -5.97
CA SER A 78 11.95 11.81 -5.19
C SER A 78 10.58 11.61 -5.86
N VAL A 79 10.55 11.27 -7.16
CA VAL A 79 9.33 10.99 -7.94
C VAL A 79 9.14 9.48 -8.08
N ALA A 80 10.17 8.73 -8.48
CA ALA A 80 10.14 7.27 -8.50
C ALA A 80 11.53 6.67 -8.33
N ILE A 81 11.61 5.49 -7.72
CA ILE A 81 12.81 4.65 -7.68
C ILE A 81 12.62 3.44 -8.61
N ILE A 82 13.70 2.86 -9.12
CA ILE A 82 13.64 1.64 -9.95
C ILE A 82 14.64 0.59 -9.47
N SER A 83 14.20 -0.66 -9.42
CA SER A 83 15.03 -1.80 -9.05
C SER A 83 15.90 -2.28 -10.23
N ALA A 84 16.93 -3.07 -9.93
CA ALA A 84 17.77 -3.71 -10.96
C ALA A 84 16.99 -4.66 -11.88
N GLY A 85 15.80 -5.12 -11.47
CA GLY A 85 14.90 -5.94 -12.29
C GLY A 85 13.97 -5.14 -13.20
N GLY A 86 14.11 -3.81 -13.26
CA GLY A 86 13.25 -2.96 -14.09
C GLY A 86 11.90 -2.62 -13.46
N VAL A 87 11.72 -2.82 -12.15
CA VAL A 87 10.46 -2.48 -11.45
C VAL A 87 10.59 -1.09 -10.84
N ALA A 88 9.85 -0.12 -11.38
CA ALA A 88 9.77 1.23 -10.84
C ALA A 88 8.66 1.33 -9.79
N THR A 89 8.87 2.09 -8.73
CA THR A 89 7.88 2.40 -7.68
C THR A 89 7.73 3.90 -7.54
N GLY A 90 6.52 4.41 -7.68
CA GLY A 90 6.20 5.83 -7.49
C GLY A 90 6.36 6.25 -6.04
N ILE A 91 7.03 7.38 -5.80
CA ILE A 91 7.31 7.94 -4.48
C ILE A 91 6.49 9.22 -4.24
N GLY A 92 6.41 10.08 -5.25
CA GLY A 92 5.72 11.36 -5.14
C GLY A 92 5.44 11.97 -6.49
N ASP A 93 4.51 12.92 -6.50
CA ASP A 93 3.99 13.51 -7.73
C ASP A 93 5.07 14.19 -8.57
N GLY A 94 4.99 13.96 -9.87
CA GLY A 94 5.84 14.59 -10.86
C GLY A 94 6.24 13.65 -11.98
N THR A 95 7.23 14.09 -12.74
CA THR A 95 7.71 13.38 -13.92
C THR A 95 9.17 12.99 -13.72
N THR A 96 9.53 11.76 -14.06
CA THR A 96 10.90 11.24 -14.07
C THR A 96 11.16 10.40 -15.31
N ASN A 97 12.39 10.37 -15.81
CA ASN A 97 12.80 9.46 -16.87
C ASN A 97 13.37 8.18 -16.27
N ILE A 98 12.85 7.05 -16.74
CA ILE A 98 13.38 5.72 -16.47
C ILE A 98 14.36 5.35 -17.58
N SER A 99 15.60 5.07 -17.22
CA SER A 99 16.68 4.77 -18.17
C SER A 99 17.30 3.41 -17.90
N ALA A 100 17.58 2.67 -18.97
CA ALA A 100 18.30 1.42 -18.95
C ALA A 100 19.58 1.56 -19.79
N ASN A 101 20.74 1.27 -19.19
CA ASN A 101 22.05 1.43 -19.81
C ASN A 101 22.80 0.10 -19.91
N SER A 102 23.45 -0.12 -21.07
CA SER A 102 24.50 -1.13 -21.23
C SER A 102 25.69 -0.50 -21.93
N SER A 103 26.84 -0.47 -21.27
CA SER A 103 28.13 -0.09 -21.87
C SER A 103 28.09 1.23 -22.65
N GLY A 104 27.32 2.22 -22.16
CA GLY A 104 27.20 3.55 -22.78
C GLY A 104 26.03 3.70 -23.77
N VAL A 105 25.35 2.63 -24.17
CA VAL A 105 24.09 2.70 -24.91
C VAL A 105 22.94 2.82 -23.91
N THR A 106 22.12 3.86 -24.06
CA THR A 106 20.99 4.14 -23.16
C THR A 106 19.68 4.12 -23.93
N GLY A 107 18.68 3.43 -23.39
CA GLY A 107 17.27 3.61 -23.73
C GLY A 107 16.55 4.27 -22.56
N SER A 108 15.57 5.13 -22.84
CA SER A 108 14.81 5.81 -21.80
C SER A 108 13.35 6.00 -22.16
N THR A 109 12.49 6.09 -21.14
CA THR A 109 11.10 6.48 -21.29
C THR A 109 10.65 7.34 -20.11
N MET A 110 9.58 8.12 -20.29
CA MET A 110 9.00 8.95 -19.25
C MET A 110 8.10 8.12 -18.33
N LEU A 111 8.13 8.44 -17.04
CA LEU A 111 7.18 7.98 -16.04
C LEU A 111 6.59 9.20 -15.34
N ILE A 112 5.27 9.33 -15.39
CA ILE A 112 4.50 10.30 -14.63
C ILE A 112 3.98 9.58 -13.39
N VAL A 113 4.24 10.15 -12.23
CA VAL A 113 3.62 9.76 -10.97
C VAL A 113 2.65 10.87 -10.62
N GLN A 114 1.38 10.54 -10.45
CA GLN A 114 0.37 11.51 -10.03
C GLN A 114 -0.48 10.90 -8.93
N SER A 115 -0.62 11.62 -7.84
CA SER A 115 -1.63 11.31 -6.85
C SER A 115 -2.96 11.69 -7.46
N GLY A 116 -3.91 10.79 -7.30
CA GLY A 116 -5.24 11.06 -7.72
C GLY A 116 -5.89 12.22 -6.98
N SER A 117 -6.97 12.80 -7.51
CA SER A 117 -7.82 13.70 -6.73
C SER A 117 -8.41 12.95 -5.54
N PRO A 118 -8.34 13.49 -4.31
CA PRO A 118 -8.95 12.83 -3.16
C PRO A 118 -10.44 12.56 -3.37
N ASP A 119 -10.88 11.40 -2.89
CA ASP A 119 -12.29 11.05 -2.74
C ASP A 119 -12.99 12.12 -1.88
N PRO A 120 -14.27 12.42 -2.19
CA PRO A 120 -14.97 13.48 -1.48
C PRO A 120 -15.18 13.12 -0.01
N LEU A 121 -14.83 14.06 0.86
CA LEU A 121 -15.21 14.00 2.27
C LEU A 121 -16.72 14.21 2.45
N GLY A 122 -17.19 13.78 3.60
CA GLY A 122 -18.53 13.98 4.09
C GLY A 122 -18.73 15.29 4.85
N THR A 123 -19.72 15.30 5.74
CA THR A 123 -19.98 16.40 6.68
C THR A 123 -20.16 15.86 8.09
N VAL A 124 -19.91 16.73 9.09
CA VAL A 124 -20.12 16.42 10.50
C VAL A 124 -21.10 17.41 11.09
N ALA A 125 -22.19 16.91 11.67
CA ALA A 125 -23.01 17.66 12.62
C ALA A 125 -22.55 17.29 14.03
N ALA A 126 -21.88 18.23 14.71
CA ALA A 126 -21.30 18.01 16.03
C ALA A 126 -22.11 18.69 17.14
N GLN A 127 -22.21 18.03 18.28
CA GLN A 127 -22.75 18.58 19.51
C GLN A 127 -21.74 18.35 20.64
N SER A 128 -21.42 19.40 21.40
CA SER A 128 -20.64 19.25 22.63
C SER A 128 -21.51 18.62 23.72
N GLU A 129 -20.94 17.67 24.44
CA GLU A 129 -21.64 16.91 25.48
C GLU A 129 -20.83 16.83 26.77
N THR A 130 -21.48 16.41 27.83
CA THR A 130 -20.80 16.12 29.10
C THR A 130 -20.13 14.76 28.97
N CYS A 131 -18.83 14.70 29.28
CA CYS A 131 -18.08 13.45 29.30
C CYS A 131 -18.67 12.42 30.28
N ALA A 132 -18.44 11.14 29.99
CA ALA A 132 -19.05 10.04 30.73
C ALA A 132 -18.57 10.00 32.20
N PRO A 133 -19.39 9.52 33.15
CA PRO A 133 -18.95 9.37 34.54
C PRO A 133 -17.68 8.50 34.64
N GLY A 134 -16.63 9.04 35.26
CA GLY A 134 -15.31 8.37 35.38
C GLY A 134 -14.23 8.96 34.47
N ASP A 135 -14.62 9.76 33.48
CA ASP A 135 -13.71 10.53 32.65
C ASP A 135 -12.97 11.62 33.47
N PRO A 136 -11.65 11.82 33.26
CA PRO A 136 -10.92 12.93 33.86
C PRO A 136 -11.58 14.30 33.68
N SER A 137 -11.52 15.14 34.73
CA SER A 137 -12.07 16.49 34.69
C SER A 137 -11.35 17.38 33.67
N GLY A 138 -12.11 18.18 32.92
CA GLY A 138 -11.55 19.15 31.96
C GLY A 138 -11.36 18.61 30.54
N MET A 139 -11.77 17.36 30.27
CA MET A 139 -11.89 16.86 28.90
C MET A 139 -13.10 17.47 28.17
N ALA A 140 -12.98 17.58 26.86
CA ALA A 140 -14.09 17.95 25.98
C ALA A 140 -14.61 16.71 25.26
N CYS A 141 -15.93 16.51 25.27
CA CYS A 141 -16.58 15.38 24.63
C CYS A 141 -17.60 15.87 23.60
N TYR A 142 -17.70 15.14 22.50
CA TYR A 142 -18.55 15.50 21.37
C TYR A 142 -19.28 14.27 20.84
N SER A 143 -20.56 14.46 20.53
CA SER A 143 -21.37 13.54 19.74
C SER A 143 -21.42 14.06 18.31
N LEU A 144 -21.08 13.20 17.37
CA LEU A 144 -20.97 13.51 15.95
C LEU A 144 -21.97 12.66 15.17
N ASN A 145 -22.78 13.29 14.34
CA ASN A 145 -23.42 12.60 13.22
C ASN A 145 -22.57 12.81 11.97
N VAL A 146 -21.94 11.73 11.49
CA VAL A 146 -21.03 11.75 10.34
C VAL A 146 -21.79 11.27 9.11
N SER A 147 -21.92 12.16 8.12
CA SER A 147 -22.56 11.83 6.84
C SER A 147 -21.51 11.73 5.75
N CYS A 148 -21.62 10.75 4.86
CA CYS A 148 -20.70 10.51 3.75
C CYS A 148 -21.45 10.31 2.43
N PRO A 149 -20.87 10.70 1.27
CA PRO A 149 -21.53 10.49 0.00
C PRO A 149 -21.89 9.01 -0.22
N LYS A 150 -23.19 8.71 -0.39
CA LYS A 150 -23.72 7.39 -0.77
C LYS A 150 -23.34 6.26 0.19
N ILE A 151 -23.13 6.60 1.46
CA ILE A 151 -22.95 5.66 2.57
C ILE A 151 -23.84 6.13 3.70
N ASN A 152 -24.44 5.20 4.43
CA ASN A 152 -25.29 5.54 5.57
C ASN A 152 -24.52 6.37 6.60
N ASP A 153 -25.19 7.41 7.07
CA ASP A 153 -24.74 8.21 8.21
C ASP A 153 -24.47 7.31 9.42
N ILE A 154 -23.50 7.69 10.24
CA ILE A 154 -23.12 6.95 11.43
C ILE A 154 -22.90 7.91 12.60
N HIS A 155 -23.28 7.46 13.79
CA HIS A 155 -22.91 8.14 15.03
C HIS A 155 -21.45 7.85 15.38
N ALA A 156 -20.74 8.90 15.77
CA ALA A 156 -19.41 8.80 16.33
C ALA A 156 -19.30 9.67 17.58
N GLU A 157 -18.40 9.28 18.47
CA GLU A 157 -18.08 10.05 19.67
C GLU A 157 -16.61 10.43 19.64
N VAL A 158 -16.31 11.64 20.12
CA VAL A 158 -14.95 12.15 20.24
C VAL A 158 -14.69 12.61 21.67
N LYS A 159 -13.59 12.12 22.25
CA LYS A 159 -13.03 12.61 23.51
C LYS A 159 -11.73 13.34 23.26
N ALA A 160 -11.58 14.54 23.80
CA ALA A 160 -10.37 15.35 23.69
C ALA A 160 -9.84 15.71 25.08
N SER A 161 -8.66 15.18 25.39
CA SER A 161 -7.93 15.40 26.64
C SER A 161 -6.78 16.36 26.36
N ALA A 162 -6.91 17.61 26.80
CA ALA A 162 -5.88 18.62 26.64
C ALA A 162 -4.99 18.73 27.90
N PRO A 163 -3.68 19.04 27.75
CA PRO A 163 -2.85 19.42 28.89
C PRO A 163 -3.35 20.73 29.50
N SER A 164 -2.98 20.98 30.76
CA SER A 164 -3.31 22.24 31.44
C SER A 164 -2.52 23.45 30.89
N SER A 165 -1.38 23.19 30.26
CA SER A 165 -0.60 24.18 29.51
C SER A 165 -1.04 24.23 28.04
N LYS A 166 -0.54 25.21 27.28
CA LYS A 166 -0.73 25.24 25.83
C LYS A 166 -0.19 23.95 25.21
N ALA A 167 -1.03 23.24 24.46
CA ALA A 167 -0.63 21.99 23.82
C ALA A 167 0.44 22.22 22.73
N SER A 168 1.37 21.28 22.64
CA SER A 168 2.43 21.25 21.63
C SER A 168 1.93 20.77 20.28
N GLY A 169 0.84 20.01 20.26
CA GLY A 169 0.23 19.40 19.09
C GLY A 169 -0.96 18.54 19.49
N THR A 170 -1.49 17.79 18.54
CA THR A 170 -2.60 16.86 18.77
C THR A 170 -2.26 15.48 18.24
N ILE A 171 -2.59 14.45 19.02
CA ILE A 171 -2.47 13.05 18.60
C ILE A 171 -3.87 12.45 18.62
N VAL A 172 -4.37 12.03 17.46
CA VAL A 172 -5.66 11.34 17.32
C VAL A 172 -5.44 9.83 17.40
N PHE A 173 -6.20 9.16 18.25
CA PHE A 173 -6.19 7.72 18.47
C PHE A 173 -7.46 7.11 17.90
N ILE A 174 -7.29 6.10 17.05
CA ILE A 174 -8.37 5.25 16.58
C ILE A 174 -8.05 3.78 16.91
N GLY A 175 -8.97 3.13 17.61
CA GLY A 175 -8.83 1.74 18.05
C GLY A 175 -9.02 0.72 16.92
N GLY A 176 -8.69 -0.53 17.22
CA GLY A 176 -9.05 -1.70 16.41
C GLY A 176 -10.53 -2.05 16.45
N GLY A 177 -10.90 -3.12 15.72
CA GLY A 177 -12.26 -3.64 15.67
C GLY A 177 -13.30 -2.64 15.17
N GLY A 178 -12.93 -1.73 14.27
CA GLY A 178 -13.83 -0.67 13.78
C GLY A 178 -13.93 0.56 14.69
N ALA A 179 -13.13 0.60 15.76
CA ALA A 179 -13.16 1.64 16.78
C ALA A 179 -14.52 1.78 17.46
N ASN A 180 -15.14 0.67 17.85
CA ASN A 180 -16.44 0.67 18.56
C ASN A 180 -16.32 1.14 20.02
N VAL A 181 -15.09 1.28 20.50
CA VAL A 181 -14.76 1.73 21.83
C VAL A 181 -13.64 2.76 21.73
N PHE A 182 -13.59 3.66 22.73
CA PHE A 182 -12.45 4.54 22.89
C PHE A 182 -11.16 3.75 23.14
N TYR A 183 -10.03 4.34 22.75
CA TYR A 183 -8.71 3.74 22.91
C TYR A 183 -8.38 3.41 24.38
N GLU A 184 -8.90 4.19 25.32
CA GLU A 184 -8.81 3.91 26.77
C GLU A 184 -9.44 2.59 27.20
N GLY A 185 -10.32 2.00 26.39
CA GLY A 185 -10.89 0.68 26.62
C GLY A 185 -9.88 -0.47 26.49
N TYR A 186 -8.71 -0.24 25.87
CA TYR A 186 -7.65 -1.24 25.77
C TYR A 186 -6.85 -1.33 27.08
N THR A 187 -6.21 -2.50 27.32
CA THR A 187 -5.46 -2.82 28.55
C THR A 187 -4.50 -1.72 29.03
N PHE A 188 -3.85 -1.01 28.11
CA PHE A 188 -2.91 0.08 28.42
C PHE A 188 -3.36 1.45 27.90
N GLY A 189 -4.58 1.55 27.37
CA GLY A 189 -5.08 2.75 26.68
C GLY A 189 -5.05 3.99 27.57
N THR A 190 -5.59 3.89 28.80
CA THR A 190 -5.58 4.99 29.79
C THR A 190 -4.17 5.46 30.14
N SER A 191 -3.21 4.54 30.23
CA SER A 191 -1.81 4.88 30.52
C SER A 191 -1.17 5.62 29.35
N ILE A 192 -1.45 5.21 28.11
CA ILE A 192 -0.96 5.85 26.89
C ILE A 192 -1.55 7.25 26.75
N ILE A 193 -2.87 7.40 26.86
CA ILE A 193 -3.55 8.70 26.77
C ILE A 193 -3.03 9.65 27.86
N SER A 194 -2.92 9.17 29.10
CA SER A 194 -2.37 9.97 30.20
C SER A 194 -0.93 10.42 29.93
N ALA A 195 -0.08 9.54 29.40
CA ALA A 195 1.31 9.88 29.07
C ALA A 195 1.39 10.97 27.99
N VAL A 196 0.58 10.86 26.93
CA VAL A 196 0.52 11.87 25.85
C VAL A 196 0.15 13.25 26.39
N VAL A 197 -0.88 13.31 27.24
CA VAL A 197 -1.32 14.55 27.88
C VAL A 197 -0.24 15.12 28.82
N GLN A 198 0.40 14.27 29.63
CA GLN A 198 1.50 14.68 30.52
C GLN A 198 2.71 15.23 29.76
N HIS A 199 2.96 14.73 28.55
CA HIS A 199 4.00 15.23 27.65
C HIS A 199 3.57 16.44 26.82
N GLY A 200 2.41 17.04 27.13
CA GLY A 200 1.99 18.33 26.60
C GLY A 200 1.30 18.26 25.23
N TYR A 201 0.75 17.12 24.83
CA TYR A 201 -0.06 16.97 23.62
C TYR A 201 -1.53 16.81 23.97
N THR A 202 -2.41 17.36 23.12
CA THR A 202 -3.84 17.01 23.21
C THR A 202 -4.03 15.61 22.66
N ALA A 203 -4.55 14.69 23.47
CA ALA A 203 -4.94 13.35 23.03
C ALA A 203 -6.41 13.38 22.62
N VAL A 204 -6.71 12.97 21.39
CA VAL A 204 -8.09 12.87 20.89
C VAL A 204 -8.39 11.42 20.58
N GLN A 205 -9.52 10.90 21.03
CA GLN A 205 -9.96 9.54 20.78
C GLN A 205 -11.28 9.57 20.02
N ILE A 206 -11.44 8.71 19.03
CA ILE A 206 -12.68 8.53 18.27
C ILE A 206 -13.27 7.15 18.54
N SER A 207 -14.60 7.09 18.63
CA SER A 207 -15.37 5.85 18.77
C SER A 207 -16.60 5.87 17.84
N PHE A 208 -17.04 4.70 17.38
CA PHE A 208 -18.25 4.46 16.59
C PHE A 208 -19.12 3.41 17.31
N PRO A 209 -19.78 3.78 18.43
CA PRO A 209 -20.26 2.82 19.42
C PRO A 209 -21.53 2.06 19.02
N ASP A 210 -22.37 2.63 18.15
CA ASP A 210 -23.68 2.08 17.79
C ASP A 210 -23.61 0.91 16.80
N GLU A 211 -22.41 0.50 16.40
CA GLU A 211 -22.21 -0.45 15.31
C GLU A 211 -21.29 -1.60 15.73
N SER A 212 -21.63 -2.83 15.31
CA SER A 212 -20.85 -4.03 15.67
C SER A 212 -19.44 -4.07 15.07
N LEU A 213 -19.23 -3.40 13.92
CA LEU A 213 -17.93 -3.19 13.28
C LEU A 213 -17.57 -1.70 13.16
N GLY A 214 -18.30 -0.83 13.86
CA GLY A 214 -17.96 0.59 13.96
C GLY A 214 -17.95 1.28 12.61
N TRP A 215 -16.86 1.98 12.30
CA TRP A 215 -16.74 2.68 11.03
C TRP A 215 -16.79 1.74 9.81
N LEU A 216 -16.42 0.46 9.98
CA LEU A 216 -16.42 -0.58 8.94
C LEU A 216 -17.82 -1.19 8.68
N THR A 217 -18.87 -0.74 9.37
CA THR A 217 -20.21 -1.29 9.15
C THR A 217 -20.92 -0.68 7.95
N GLY A 218 -21.25 -1.48 6.94
CA GLY A 218 -22.12 -1.06 5.84
C GLY A 218 -21.63 -1.53 4.47
N PRO A 219 -22.38 -1.21 3.40
CA PRO A 219 -22.00 -1.58 2.04
C PRO A 219 -20.96 -0.62 1.45
N GLY A 220 -20.34 -1.03 0.34
CA GLY A 220 -19.46 -0.18 -0.46
C GLY A 220 -17.96 -0.39 -0.25
N GLY A 221 -17.57 -1.35 0.60
CA GLY A 221 -16.16 -1.68 0.81
C GLY A 221 -15.42 -0.73 1.74
N ALA A 222 -14.24 -1.14 2.17
CA ALA A 222 -13.52 -0.46 3.25
C ALA A 222 -13.02 0.93 2.83
N ARG A 223 -12.69 1.12 1.53
CA ARG A 223 -12.31 2.44 1.00
C ARG A 223 -13.46 3.43 1.09
N ALA A 224 -14.67 3.03 0.70
CA ALA A 224 -15.83 3.91 0.79
C ALA A 224 -16.14 4.24 2.26
N LEU A 225 -16.25 3.23 3.12
CA LEU A 225 -16.58 3.42 4.54
C LEU A 225 -15.55 4.26 5.30
N ALA A 226 -14.28 4.24 4.89
CA ALA A 226 -13.23 5.09 5.46
C ALA A 226 -13.51 6.60 5.32
N CYS A 227 -14.44 7.02 4.45
CA CYS A 227 -14.94 8.39 4.42
C CYS A 227 -15.36 8.87 5.82
N ARG A 228 -16.00 8.02 6.62
CA ARG A 228 -16.50 8.38 7.97
C ARG A 228 -15.36 8.84 8.86
N VAL A 229 -14.29 8.04 8.91
CA VAL A 229 -13.11 8.34 9.72
C VAL A 229 -12.35 9.54 9.18
N ALA A 230 -12.16 9.63 7.86
CA ALA A 230 -11.48 10.77 7.25
C ALA A 230 -12.23 12.09 7.49
N THR A 231 -13.57 12.06 7.41
CA THR A 231 -14.42 13.22 7.68
C THR A 231 -14.36 13.61 9.16
N ALA A 232 -14.36 12.64 10.07
CA ALA A 232 -14.18 12.91 11.49
C ALA A 232 -12.79 13.48 11.80
N PHE A 233 -11.71 12.95 11.19
CA PHE A 233 -10.36 13.52 11.33
C PHE A 233 -10.30 14.95 10.83
N ARG A 234 -10.93 15.25 9.69
CA ARG A 234 -11.01 16.61 9.19
C ARG A 234 -11.72 17.53 10.18
N TRP A 235 -12.86 17.08 10.72
CA TRP A 235 -13.59 17.86 11.73
C TRP A 235 -12.76 18.07 13.00
N ILE A 236 -12.05 17.05 13.49
CA ILE A 236 -11.15 17.16 14.65
C ILE A 236 -10.03 18.18 14.35
N TYR A 237 -9.44 18.14 13.15
CA TYR A 237 -8.42 19.10 12.75
C TYR A 237 -8.96 20.54 12.73
N ASP A 238 -10.17 20.74 12.21
CA ASP A 238 -10.74 22.08 12.07
C ASP A 238 -11.30 22.64 13.40
N ASN A 239 -11.72 21.77 14.34
CA ASN A 239 -12.50 22.19 15.53
C ASN A 239 -11.83 21.88 16.89
N VAL A 240 -10.93 20.90 16.96
CA VAL A 240 -10.30 20.44 18.22
C VAL A 240 -8.80 20.70 18.22
N HIS A 241 -8.14 20.49 17.09
CA HIS A 241 -6.72 20.80 16.95
C HIS A 241 -6.49 22.31 17.09
N MET A 242 -5.41 22.69 17.76
CA MET A 242 -5.09 24.10 17.98
C MET A 242 -4.80 24.80 16.65
N SER A 243 -5.51 25.89 16.36
CA SER A 243 -5.25 26.70 15.17
C SER A 243 -3.96 27.50 15.32
N GLY A 244 -2.92 27.08 14.60
CA GLY A 244 -1.65 27.79 14.47
C GLY A 244 -0.68 26.93 13.66
N ALA A 245 -0.26 27.43 12.51
CA ALA A 245 0.37 26.69 11.40
C ALA A 245 1.70 25.94 11.68
N ALA A 246 2.06 25.68 12.94
CA ALA A 246 3.26 24.97 13.34
C ALA A 246 3.02 23.79 14.31
N ALA A 247 1.84 23.64 14.89
CA ALA A 247 1.58 22.52 15.81
C ALA A 247 1.31 21.23 15.00
N PRO A 248 2.03 20.12 15.25
CA PRO A 248 1.81 18.88 14.52
C PRO A 248 0.45 18.28 14.86
N PHE A 249 -0.18 17.72 13.83
CA PHE A 249 -1.34 16.84 13.94
C PHE A 249 -0.89 15.42 13.61
N CYS A 250 -0.93 14.53 14.59
CA CYS A 250 -0.44 13.15 14.45
C CYS A 250 -1.58 12.15 14.63
N GLY A 251 -1.43 10.96 14.05
CA GLY A 251 -2.42 9.89 14.15
C GLY A 251 -1.81 8.59 14.65
N HIS A 252 -2.49 7.90 15.57
CA HIS A 252 -2.20 6.53 15.95
C HIS A 252 -3.40 5.65 15.62
N GLY A 253 -3.14 4.53 14.95
CA GLY A 253 -4.17 3.54 14.63
C GLY A 253 -3.70 2.16 15.05
N GLU A 254 -4.59 1.40 15.67
CA GLU A 254 -4.35 0.01 16.01
C GLU A 254 -5.27 -0.87 15.16
N SER A 255 -4.75 -1.94 14.56
CA SER A 255 -5.53 -2.90 13.76
C SER A 255 -6.43 -2.23 12.69
N ALA A 256 -7.76 -2.31 12.82
CA ALA A 256 -8.72 -1.63 11.94
C ALA A 256 -8.55 -0.09 11.96
N GLY A 257 -8.11 0.51 13.07
CA GLY A 257 -7.76 1.92 13.12
C GLY A 257 -6.57 2.28 12.22
N SER A 258 -5.58 1.38 12.12
CA SER A 258 -4.45 1.50 11.18
C SER A 258 -4.92 1.49 9.73
N THR A 259 -5.92 0.65 9.43
CA THR A 259 -6.60 0.62 8.13
C THR A 259 -7.28 1.95 7.84
N ALA A 260 -8.03 2.47 8.81
CA ALA A 260 -8.75 3.74 8.65
C ALA A 260 -7.80 4.91 8.36
N LEU A 261 -6.67 4.98 9.08
CA LEU A 261 -5.61 5.95 8.80
C LEU A 261 -5.07 5.77 7.38
N ALA A 262 -4.71 4.55 7.00
CA ALA A 262 -4.13 4.28 5.68
C ALA A 262 -5.07 4.72 4.53
N PHE A 263 -6.37 4.41 4.61
CA PHE A 263 -7.34 4.87 3.62
C PHE A 263 -7.57 6.37 3.65
N SER A 264 -7.67 6.96 4.85
CA SER A 264 -7.83 8.40 5.01
C SER A 264 -6.69 9.19 4.36
N LEU A 265 -5.47 8.70 4.51
CA LEU A 265 -4.26 9.29 3.90
C LEU A 265 -4.25 9.12 2.38
N SER A 266 -4.49 7.88 1.92
CA SER A 266 -4.27 7.49 0.52
C SER A 266 -5.40 7.94 -0.41
N HIS A 267 -6.63 8.08 0.10
CA HIS A 267 -7.79 8.37 -0.71
C HIS A 267 -8.50 9.66 -0.35
N TYR A 268 -8.52 10.09 0.92
CA TYR A 268 -9.31 11.25 1.35
C TYR A 268 -8.48 12.50 1.65
N GLY A 269 -7.22 12.54 1.19
CA GLY A 269 -6.38 13.73 1.28
C GLY A 269 -5.90 14.07 2.70
N MET A 270 -6.05 13.18 3.68
CA MET A 270 -5.61 13.44 5.05
C MET A 270 -4.09 13.50 5.19
N ALA A 271 -3.33 13.04 4.18
CA ALA A 271 -1.87 13.16 4.15
C ALA A 271 -1.39 14.63 4.21
N ALA A 272 -2.23 15.59 3.77
CA ALA A 272 -1.92 17.01 3.90
C ALA A 272 -2.07 17.55 5.33
N LEU A 273 -2.77 16.84 6.21
CA LEU A 273 -3.03 17.26 7.59
C LEU A 273 -2.06 16.60 8.58
N PHE A 274 -1.79 15.31 8.40
CA PHE A 274 -0.99 14.55 9.36
C PHE A 274 0.51 14.81 9.17
N SER A 275 1.16 15.26 10.25
CA SER A 275 2.62 15.43 10.33
C SER A 275 3.34 14.10 10.54
N MET A 276 2.68 13.14 11.20
CA MET A 276 3.17 11.79 11.46
C MET A 276 1.97 10.86 11.67
N ILE A 277 2.11 9.61 11.22
CA ILE A 277 1.20 8.53 11.64
C ILE A 277 1.97 7.35 12.22
N GLU A 278 1.36 6.67 13.17
CA GLU A 278 1.80 5.41 13.75
C GLU A 278 0.73 4.33 13.51
N PRO A 279 0.87 3.54 12.44
CA PRO A 279 0.05 2.36 12.22
C PRO A 279 0.62 1.18 13.02
N ALA A 280 -0.18 0.61 13.93
CA ALA A 280 0.21 -0.49 14.80
C ALA A 280 -0.63 -1.76 14.55
N ALA A 281 -0.04 -2.93 14.83
CA ALA A 281 -0.71 -4.23 14.89
C ALA A 281 -1.59 -4.64 13.68
N GLY A 282 -1.03 -4.64 12.46
CA GLY A 282 -1.59 -5.41 11.35
C GLY A 282 -0.87 -5.21 10.00
N PRO A 283 -0.99 -6.14 9.04
CA PRO A 283 -1.19 -5.74 7.66
C PRO A 283 -2.66 -5.28 7.52
N PRO A 284 -2.93 -3.99 7.33
CA PRO A 284 -4.29 -3.48 7.36
C PRO A 284 -5.12 -3.97 6.17
N LEU A 285 -6.45 -3.94 6.30
CA LEU A 285 -7.41 -4.10 5.18
C LEU A 285 -7.12 -3.11 4.03
N ALA A 286 -6.27 -2.11 4.27
CA ALA A 286 -5.72 -1.18 3.31
C ALA A 286 -5.09 -1.83 2.08
N ARG A 287 -4.49 -3.03 2.21
CA ARG A 287 -3.95 -3.81 1.08
C ARG A 287 -4.85 -5.00 0.73
N ILE A 288 -6.14 -4.74 0.58
CA ILE A 288 -7.15 -5.76 0.25
C ILE A 288 -6.85 -6.49 -1.07
N ASP A 289 -6.20 -5.81 -2.02
CA ASP A 289 -5.65 -6.41 -3.24
C ASP A 289 -4.71 -7.59 -2.93
N ASN A 290 -3.78 -7.42 -2.00
CA ASN A 290 -2.86 -8.48 -1.59
C ASN A 290 -3.54 -9.54 -0.72
N GLY A 291 -4.49 -9.13 0.12
CA GLY A 291 -5.17 -10.01 1.06
C GLY A 291 -6.20 -10.95 0.44
N CYS A 292 -6.92 -10.47 -0.57
CA CYS A 292 -7.97 -11.23 -1.26
C CYS A 292 -7.49 -11.87 -2.56
N LEU A 293 -6.46 -11.33 -3.23
CA LEU A 293 -5.85 -11.95 -4.40
C LEU A 293 -4.65 -12.80 -3.98
N CYS A 294 -4.94 -14.02 -3.54
CA CYS A 294 -3.95 -14.94 -2.97
C CYS A 294 -2.84 -15.43 -3.90
N HIS A 295 -2.84 -15.01 -5.16
CA HIS A 295 -1.81 -15.32 -6.14
C HIS A 295 -0.71 -14.25 -6.23
N GLN A 296 -0.82 -13.15 -5.47
CA GLN A 296 0.20 -12.10 -5.46
C GLN A 296 1.54 -12.63 -4.90
N PRO A 297 2.68 -12.17 -5.45
CA PRO A 297 4.00 -12.53 -4.93
C PRO A 297 4.11 -12.19 -3.44
N ALA A 298 4.68 -13.11 -2.67
CA ALA A 298 4.91 -12.88 -1.24
C ALA A 298 5.83 -11.66 -1.04
N VAL A 299 5.49 -10.81 -0.07
CA VAL A 299 6.31 -9.64 0.25
C VAL A 299 7.52 -10.10 1.05
N GLN A 300 8.71 -9.71 0.62
CA GLN A 300 9.94 -10.01 1.35
C GLN A 300 9.85 -9.35 2.73
N GLY A 301 9.93 -10.15 3.81
CA GLY A 301 9.91 -9.61 5.15
C GLY A 301 11.15 -8.74 5.44
N PRO A 302 11.07 -7.78 6.36
CA PRO A 302 12.23 -7.02 6.79
C PRO A 302 13.33 -7.96 7.33
N CYS A 303 14.58 -7.50 7.29
CA CYS A 303 15.73 -8.22 7.87
C CYS A 303 16.00 -9.63 7.31
N ASN A 304 15.82 -9.83 6.00
CA ASN A 304 15.97 -11.14 5.34
C ASN A 304 15.05 -12.24 5.92
N ALA A 305 13.95 -11.85 6.55
CA ALA A 305 12.94 -12.81 6.98
C ALA A 305 12.33 -13.52 5.77
N SER A 306 11.78 -14.72 6.01
CA SER A 306 11.00 -15.45 5.02
C SER A 306 9.93 -14.56 4.42
N ALA A 307 9.66 -14.73 3.13
CA ALA A 307 8.59 -14.00 2.46
C ALA A 307 7.27 -14.25 3.18
N ILE A 308 6.53 -13.18 3.45
CA ILE A 308 5.30 -13.21 4.23
C ILE A 308 4.14 -13.42 3.25
N PRO A 309 3.42 -14.56 3.31
CA PRO A 309 2.19 -14.74 2.55
C PRO A 309 1.22 -13.62 2.93
N GLN A 310 0.63 -12.96 1.93
CA GLN A 310 -0.22 -11.80 2.17
C GLN A 310 -1.71 -12.13 2.25
N CYS A 311 -2.09 -13.39 1.96
CA CYS A 311 -3.47 -13.84 2.05
C CYS A 311 -4.07 -13.60 3.43
N TYR A 312 -5.29 -13.06 3.47
CA TYR A 312 -6.02 -12.95 4.72
C TYR A 312 -6.43 -14.32 5.24
N GLU A 313 -6.21 -14.48 6.55
CA GLU A 313 -6.67 -15.63 7.33
C GLU A 313 -8.18 -15.57 7.55
N ALA A 314 -8.75 -16.66 8.05
CA ALA A 314 -10.20 -16.84 8.15
C ALA A 314 -10.89 -15.76 9.01
N ASP A 315 -10.25 -15.30 10.08
CA ASP A 315 -10.74 -14.25 10.97
C ASP A 315 -10.86 -12.90 10.26
N VAL A 316 -9.81 -12.46 9.58
CA VAL A 316 -9.81 -11.19 8.82
C VAL A 316 -10.82 -11.25 7.67
N LYS A 317 -10.93 -12.39 6.97
CA LYS A 317 -11.91 -12.58 5.89
C LYS A 317 -13.35 -12.35 6.36
N THR A 318 -13.71 -12.81 7.56
CA THR A 318 -15.08 -12.60 8.08
C THR A 318 -15.46 -11.12 8.21
N ILE A 319 -14.52 -10.28 8.66
CA ILE A 319 -14.75 -8.84 8.79
C ILE A 319 -14.85 -8.22 7.39
N VAL A 320 -13.91 -8.57 6.51
CA VAL A 320 -13.88 -8.06 5.13
C VAL A 320 -15.18 -8.39 4.41
N ASP A 321 -15.60 -9.64 4.38
CA ASP A 321 -16.76 -10.09 3.61
C ASP A 321 -18.05 -9.39 4.01
N THR A 322 -18.23 -9.06 5.28
CA THR A 322 -19.42 -8.31 5.73
C THR A 322 -19.46 -6.86 5.21
N THR A 323 -18.32 -6.32 4.77
CA THR A 323 -18.18 -4.96 4.24
C THR A 323 -18.52 -4.86 2.75
N TYR A 324 -18.44 -5.97 2.01
CA TYR A 324 -18.67 -6.00 0.56
C TYR A 324 -19.98 -6.73 0.23
N SER A 325 -20.95 -6.02 -0.35
CA SER A 325 -22.24 -6.61 -0.71
C SER A 325 -22.24 -7.36 -2.05
N THR A 326 -21.29 -7.07 -2.94
CA THR A 326 -21.27 -7.57 -4.33
C THR A 326 -20.11 -8.50 -4.67
N SER A 327 -19.00 -8.45 -3.92
CA SER A 327 -17.76 -9.19 -4.20
C SER A 327 -17.04 -9.54 -2.90
N LEU A 328 -17.21 -10.77 -2.43
CA LEU A 328 -16.67 -11.24 -1.15
C LEU A 328 -15.22 -11.70 -1.30
N CYS A 329 -14.36 -11.30 -0.37
CA CYS A 329 -12.96 -11.72 -0.30
C CYS A 329 -12.82 -13.24 -0.11
N SER A 330 -13.67 -13.88 0.69
CA SER A 330 -13.64 -15.35 0.85
C SER A 330 -14.00 -16.12 -0.41
N GLN A 331 -14.73 -15.48 -1.34
CA GLN A 331 -15.14 -16.07 -2.62
C GLN A 331 -14.34 -15.48 -3.79
N GLY A 332 -13.38 -14.61 -3.50
CA GLY A 332 -12.64 -13.84 -4.47
C GLY A 332 -11.92 -14.75 -5.46
N SER A 333 -12.25 -14.58 -6.73
CA SER A 333 -11.51 -15.12 -7.87
C SER A 333 -10.73 -14.00 -8.56
N ASP A 334 -9.85 -14.32 -9.50
CA ASP A 334 -9.16 -13.31 -10.31
C ASP A 334 -10.14 -12.38 -11.05
N ASN A 335 -11.40 -12.78 -11.25
CA ASN A 335 -12.43 -11.93 -11.85
C ASN A 335 -12.87 -10.77 -10.93
N ASP A 336 -12.67 -10.92 -9.61
CA ASP A 336 -13.01 -9.91 -8.60
C ASP A 336 -11.85 -8.95 -8.34
N ALA A 337 -10.68 -9.23 -8.92
CA ALA A 337 -9.46 -8.42 -8.80
C ALA A 337 -9.65 -6.93 -9.07
N PRO A 338 -10.44 -6.48 -10.06
CA PRO A 338 -10.67 -5.05 -10.25
C PRO A 338 -11.23 -4.35 -9.02
N THR A 339 -12.11 -5.01 -8.26
CA THR A 339 -12.72 -4.44 -7.04
C THR A 339 -11.73 -4.37 -5.90
N PHE A 340 -10.96 -5.44 -5.65
CA PHE A 340 -9.97 -5.42 -4.58
C PHE A 340 -8.78 -4.51 -4.88
N VAL A 341 -8.39 -4.38 -6.15
CA VAL A 341 -7.38 -3.39 -6.57
C VAL A 341 -7.91 -1.98 -6.39
N HIS A 342 -9.18 -1.71 -6.73
CA HIS A 342 -9.84 -0.42 -6.51
C HIS A 342 -9.90 -0.02 -5.02
N ASP A 343 -10.24 -0.96 -4.13
CA ASP A 343 -10.34 -0.71 -2.68
C ASP A 343 -9.00 -0.84 -1.95
N SER A 344 -7.89 -0.95 -2.67
CA SER A 344 -6.55 -0.93 -2.10
C SER A 344 -5.98 0.48 -2.06
N VAL A 345 -5.13 0.76 -1.07
CA VAL A 345 -4.38 2.03 -0.97
C VAL A 345 -3.40 2.28 -2.12
N LEU A 346 -3.16 1.28 -2.98
CA LEU A 346 -2.35 1.46 -4.20
C LEU A 346 -3.18 1.91 -5.42
N SER A 347 -4.51 2.00 -5.30
CA SER A 347 -5.34 2.52 -6.37
C SER A 347 -5.13 4.02 -6.55
N GLY A 348 -5.11 4.48 -7.81
CA GLY A 348 -5.22 5.91 -8.14
C GLY A 348 -6.66 6.42 -7.96
N SER A 349 -6.87 7.73 -8.07
CA SER A 349 -8.24 8.31 -8.05
C SER A 349 -9.01 8.11 -9.34
N ASP A 350 -8.36 7.72 -10.43
CA ASP A 350 -8.95 7.71 -11.78
C ASP A 350 -9.93 6.55 -12.00
N THR A 351 -10.02 5.63 -11.06
CA THR A 351 -11.16 4.72 -10.98
C THR A 351 -12.28 5.42 -10.21
N LEU A 352 -13.28 5.91 -10.95
CA LEU A 352 -14.54 6.43 -10.41
C LEU A 352 -14.98 5.52 -9.24
N LEU A 353 -15.05 6.05 -8.02
CA LEU A 353 -15.69 5.31 -6.94
C LEU A 353 -17.08 4.93 -7.40
N ALA A 354 -17.29 3.64 -7.63
CA ALA A 354 -18.60 3.05 -7.77
C ALA A 354 -19.21 2.97 -6.36
N PHE A 355 -19.41 4.13 -5.74
CA PHE A 355 -20.27 4.24 -4.58
C PHE A 355 -21.56 3.47 -4.86
N PRO A 356 -22.09 2.70 -3.89
CA PRO A 356 -23.35 2.00 -4.04
C PRO A 356 -24.39 2.90 -4.70
N THR A 357 -25.10 2.39 -5.70
CA THR A 357 -26.09 3.16 -6.47
C THR A 357 -27.39 3.38 -5.68
N THR A 358 -27.48 2.86 -4.46
CA THR A 358 -28.64 2.95 -3.58
C THR A 358 -28.19 2.91 -2.13
#